data_AF-A0A1I8AX22-F1
#
_entry.id   AF-A0A1I8AX22-F1
#
_cell.length_a   1.000
_cell.length_b   1.000
_cell.length_c   1.000
_cell.angle_alpha   90.00
_cell.angle_beta   90.00
_cell.angle_gamma   90.00
#
_symmetry.space_group_name_H-M   'P 1'
#
loop_
_entity.id
_entity.type
_entity.pdbx_description
1 polymer ?
#
loop_
_entity_poly.entity_id
_entity_poly.type
_entity_poly.pdbx_seq_one_letter_code
_entity_poly.pdbx_strand_id
1 'polypeptide(L)'
;MSIVMELGGKSLNNYFEQNNLLINNSVELRESNKREEVLTNIFICSAKALKQFHEFGVHNDIKADNFVIPHQSITDPLTTCKLIDLNLSKIRGQLNITGEYIQGCLLENPNHRPSMRAIVNFLEKICHRFSYELQNSVGNLCED
;
A
#
# COMPACT_ATOMS: atom_id res chain seq x y z
N MET A 1 4.18 -28.05 12.88
CA MET A 1 5.19 -26.97 12.81
C MET A 1 4.54 -25.70 13.30
N SER A 2 5.13 -25.01 14.27
CA SER A 2 4.64 -23.71 14.74
C SER A 2 5.66 -22.65 14.36
N ILE A 3 5.18 -21.52 13.81
CA ILE A 3 6.01 -20.35 13.53
C ILE A 3 5.64 -19.30 14.56
N VAL A 4 6.63 -18.79 15.29
CA VAL A 4 6.47 -17.67 16.22
C VAL A 4 6.89 -16.40 15.50
N MET A 5 6.03 -15.40 15.49
CA MET A 5 6.27 -14.10 14.86
C MET A 5 6.05 -12.98 15.87
N GLU A 6 6.62 -11.81 15.59
CA GLU A 6 6.34 -10.60 16.35
C GLU A 6 4.83 -10.30 16.34
N LEU A 7 4.28 -9.97 17.50
CA LEU A 7 2.87 -9.62 17.63
C LEU A 7 2.63 -8.23 17.02
N GLY A 8 1.89 -8.19 15.90
CA GLY A 8 1.38 -6.94 15.34
C GLY A 8 0.37 -6.26 16.24
N GLY A 9 0.16 -4.96 16.05
CA GLY A 9 -0.94 -4.23 16.66
C GLY A 9 -2.24 -4.43 15.89
N LYS A 10 -2.95 -3.33 15.64
CA LYS A 10 -4.22 -3.32 14.88
C LYS A 10 -4.01 -3.40 13.36
N SER A 11 -5.01 -3.90 12.65
CA SER A 11 -5.02 -3.85 11.18
C SER A 11 -5.20 -2.44 10.63
N LEU A 12 -4.88 -2.20 9.35
CA LEU A 12 -5.16 -0.92 8.69
C LEU A 12 -6.65 -0.60 8.68
N ASN A 13 -7.51 -1.62 8.55
CA ASN A 13 -8.96 -1.47 8.63
C ASN A 13 -9.38 -0.90 9.99
N ASN A 14 -8.93 -1.53 11.08
CA ASN A 14 -9.20 -1.06 12.44
C ASN A 14 -8.62 0.33 12.72
N TYR A 15 -7.44 0.63 12.17
CA TYR A 15 -6.80 1.95 12.29
C TYR A 15 -7.60 3.04 11.58
N PHE A 16 -8.11 2.75 10.38
CA PHE A 16 -8.97 3.67 9.65
C PHE A 16 -10.25 3.94 10.43
N GLU A 17 -10.95 2.90 10.89
CA GLU A 17 -12.19 3.07 11.65
C GLU A 17 -12.01 3.89 12.92
N GLN A 18 -10.93 3.65 13.68
CA GLN A 18 -10.62 4.45 14.86
C GLN A 18 -10.37 5.93 14.53
N ASN A 19 -9.57 6.21 13.49
CA ASN A 19 -9.35 7.59 13.03
C ASN A 19 -10.64 8.23 12.52
N ASN A 20 -11.46 7.48 11.81
CA ASN A 20 -12.72 7.95 11.25
C ASN A 20 -13.70 8.37 12.35
N LEU A 21 -13.78 7.61 13.44
CA LEU A 21 -14.55 7.97 14.63
C LEU A 21 -14.02 9.25 15.29
N LEU A 22 -12.69 9.40 15.43
CA LEU A 22 -12.07 10.60 16.00
C LEU A 22 -12.36 11.85 15.15
N ILE A 23 -12.21 11.73 13.83
CA ILE A 23 -12.52 12.81 12.89
C ILE A 23 -14.00 13.16 13.01
N ASN A 24 -14.89 12.17 12.97
CA ASN A 24 -16.32 12.43 13.08
C ASN A 24 -16.69 13.05 14.45
N ASN A 25 -15.94 12.85 15.53
CA ASN A 25 -16.29 13.41 16.82
C ASN A 25 -15.67 14.80 17.09
N SER A 26 -14.79 15.30 16.22
CA SER A 26 -14.13 16.61 16.38
C SER A 26 -14.43 17.55 15.22
N VAL A 27 -15.04 18.70 15.52
CA VAL A 27 -15.34 19.75 14.51
C VAL A 27 -14.06 20.23 13.82
N GLU A 28 -13.01 20.48 14.60
CA GLU A 28 -11.69 20.91 14.09
C GLU A 28 -11.10 19.90 13.12
N LEU A 29 -11.17 18.60 13.44
CA LEU A 29 -10.65 17.56 12.56
C LEU A 29 -11.49 17.37 11.28
N ARG A 30 -12.80 17.61 11.33
CA ARG A 30 -13.67 17.56 10.15
C ARG A 30 -13.37 18.69 9.17
N GLU A 31 -13.10 19.88 9.69
CA GLU A 31 -12.74 21.04 8.88
C GLU A 31 -11.31 20.94 8.33
N SER A 32 -10.46 20.13 8.97
CA SER A 32 -9.13 19.79 8.48
C SER A 32 -9.15 18.70 7.38
N ASN A 33 -8.09 18.63 6.58
CA ASN A 33 -7.87 17.52 5.62
C ASN A 33 -7.41 16.21 6.31
N LYS A 34 -7.73 15.99 7.59
CA LYS A 34 -7.18 14.86 8.36
C LYS A 34 -7.56 13.50 7.78
N ARG A 35 -8.78 13.37 7.23
CA ARG A 35 -9.18 12.10 6.57
C ARG A 35 -8.29 11.79 5.36
N GLU A 36 -7.99 12.79 4.54
CA GLU A 36 -7.10 12.64 3.39
C GLU A 36 -5.67 12.28 3.85
N GLU A 37 -5.18 12.92 4.91
CA GLU A 37 -3.87 12.60 5.51
C GLU A 37 -3.82 11.14 5.99
N VAL A 38 -4.85 10.67 6.70
CA VAL A 38 -4.95 9.29 7.19
C VAL A 38 -4.95 8.30 6.02
N LEU A 39 -5.74 8.55 4.98
CA LEU A 39 -5.79 7.72 3.78
C LEU A 39 -4.46 7.72 3.04
N THR A 40 -3.83 8.88 2.89
CA THR A 40 -2.51 9.02 2.26
C THR A 40 -1.46 8.18 2.99
N ASN A 41 -1.42 8.25 4.32
CA ASN A 41 -0.50 7.47 5.13
C ASN A 41 -0.77 5.97 5.02
N ILE A 42 -2.04 5.54 4.99
CA ILE A 42 -2.44 4.14 4.74
C ILE A 42 -1.90 3.66 3.39
N PHE A 43 -2.07 4.45 2.33
CA PHE A 43 -1.60 4.07 0.99
C PHE A 43 -0.08 4.01 0.91
N ILE A 44 0.64 5.02 1.43
CA ILE A 44 2.11 5.04 1.45
C ILE A 44 2.64 3.80 2.17
N CYS A 45 2.08 3.53 3.36
CA CYS A 45 2.48 2.41 4.18
C CYS A 45 2.27 1.06 3.48
N SER A 46 1.08 0.85 2.93
CA SER A 46 0.73 -0.39 2.22
C SER A 46 1.62 -0.59 0.99
N ALA A 47 1.85 0.49 0.24
CA ALA A 47 2.69 0.45 -0.95
C ALA A 47 4.15 0.12 -0.61
N LYS A 48 4.69 0.63 0.50
CA LYS A 48 6.04 0.29 0.98
C LYS A 48 6.15 -1.19 1.37
N ALA A 49 5.19 -1.71 2.13
CA ALA A 49 5.17 -3.12 2.51
C ALA A 49 5.07 -4.05 1.28
N LEU A 50 4.23 -3.68 0.30
CA LEU A 50 4.11 -4.41 -0.96
C LEU A 50 5.36 -4.34 -1.81
N LYS A 51 5.97 -3.16 -1.92
CA LYS A 51 7.25 -2.97 -2.61
C LYS A 51 8.30 -3.92 -2.06
N GLN A 52 8.42 -4.00 -0.73
CA GLN A 52 9.35 -4.91 -0.06
C GLN A 52 9.04 -6.38 -0.38
N PHE A 53 7.77 -6.80 -0.31
CA PHE A 53 7.41 -8.20 -0.56
C PHE A 53 7.58 -8.61 -2.04
N HIS A 54 7.32 -7.69 -2.97
CA HIS A 54 7.39 -7.93 -4.42
C HIS A 54 8.81 -8.18 -4.95
N GLU A 55 9.84 -7.92 -4.14
CA GLU A 55 11.20 -8.39 -4.40
C GLU A 55 11.29 -9.93 -4.38
N PHE A 56 10.46 -10.59 -3.56
CA PHE A 56 10.54 -12.02 -3.29
C PHE A 56 9.35 -12.81 -3.82
N GLY A 57 8.15 -12.21 -3.92
CA GLY A 57 6.94 -12.93 -4.29
C GLY A 57 5.74 -12.05 -4.61
N VAL A 58 4.57 -12.66 -4.72
CA VAL A 58 3.28 -12.02 -4.96
C VAL A 58 2.30 -12.51 -3.90
N HIS A 59 1.55 -11.61 -3.26
CA HIS A 59 0.73 -11.96 -2.09
C HIS A 59 -0.58 -12.70 -2.44
N ASN A 60 -1.22 -12.32 -3.56
CA ASN A 60 -2.53 -12.79 -4.04
C ASN A 60 -3.76 -12.54 -3.14
N ASP A 61 -3.58 -11.94 -1.96
CA ASP A 61 -4.69 -11.59 -1.05
C ASP A 61 -4.49 -10.21 -0.42
N ILE A 62 -4.51 -9.16 -1.25
CA ILE A 62 -4.30 -7.79 -0.79
C ILE A 62 -5.62 -7.23 -0.26
N LYS A 63 -5.71 -7.09 1.07
CA LYS A 63 -6.84 -6.47 1.78
C LYS A 63 -6.35 -5.76 3.03
N ALA A 64 -7.10 -4.75 3.49
CA ALA A 64 -6.69 -3.90 4.62
C ALA A 64 -6.44 -4.68 5.92
N ASP A 65 -7.10 -5.82 6.11
CA ASP A 65 -6.92 -6.69 7.28
C ASP A 65 -5.57 -7.44 7.28
N ASN A 66 -4.97 -7.63 6.11
CA ASN A 66 -3.68 -8.29 5.95
C ASN A 66 -2.48 -7.34 6.15
N PHE A 67 -2.74 -6.11 6.59
CA PHE A 67 -1.70 -5.18 6.99
C PHE A 67 -1.88 -4.83 8.46
N VAL A 68 -0.84 -5.05 9.25
CA VAL A 68 -0.82 -4.72 10.67
C VAL A 68 0.15 -3.58 10.97
N ILE A 69 -0.26 -2.72 11.89
CA ILE A 69 0.55 -1.59 12.32
C ILE A 69 1.34 -2.00 13.57
N PRO A 70 2.62 -1.61 13.70
CA PRO A 70 3.34 -1.71 14.97
C PRO A 70 2.59 -0.98 16.10
N HIS A 71 2.96 -1.23 17.34
CA HIS A 71 2.35 -0.53 18.48
C HIS A 71 2.71 0.97 18.41
N GLN A 72 1.83 1.77 17.81
CA GLN A 72 1.94 3.22 17.68
C GLN A 72 0.63 3.90 18.13
N SER A 73 0.72 5.17 18.54
CA SER A 73 -0.47 5.96 18.87
C SER A 73 -1.36 6.17 17.63
N ILE A 74 -2.66 6.34 17.85
CA ILE A 74 -3.60 6.72 16.79
C ILE A 74 -3.39 8.17 16.33
N THR A 75 -2.80 9.01 17.18
CA THR A 75 -2.53 10.43 16.91
C THR A 75 -1.31 10.65 16.03
N ASP A 76 -0.39 9.69 16.04
CA ASP A 76 0.87 9.79 15.32
C ASP A 76 0.66 9.41 13.85
N PRO A 77 1.29 10.12 12.90
CA PRO A 77 1.23 9.73 11.50
C PRO A 77 1.70 8.29 11.30
N LEU A 78 0.89 7.50 10.57
CA LEU A 78 1.27 6.14 10.21
C LEU A 78 2.46 6.16 9.27
N THR A 79 3.60 5.65 9.76
CA THR A 79 4.85 5.58 8.99
C THR A 79 5.16 4.19 8.47
N THR A 80 4.72 3.14 9.18
CA THR A 80 5.08 1.75 8.90
C THR A 80 3.96 0.76 9.23
N CYS A 81 3.90 -0.32 8.45
CA CYS A 81 2.95 -1.42 8.58
C CYS A 81 3.60 -2.66 7.95
N LYS A 82 3.12 -3.82 8.37
CA LYS A 82 3.63 -5.13 7.97
C LYS A 82 2.55 -5.88 7.23
N LEU A 83 2.92 -6.48 6.11
CA LEU A 83 2.08 -7.41 5.37
C LEU A 83 2.11 -8.79 6.06
N ILE A 84 0.95 -9.36 6.33
CA ILE A 84 0.75 -10.64 7.00
C ILE A 84 -0.20 -11.52 6.19
N ASP A 85 -0.43 -12.74 6.65
CA ASP A 85 -1.29 -13.75 5.99
C ASP A 85 -0.77 -14.15 4.60
N LEU A 86 0.44 -14.68 4.59
CA LEU A 86 1.15 -15.11 3.37
C LEU A 86 0.66 -16.46 2.81
N ASN A 87 -0.49 -16.97 3.26
CA ASN A 87 -0.96 -18.33 2.93
C ASN A 87 -1.25 -18.52 1.43
N LEU A 88 -1.67 -17.45 0.75
CA LEU A 88 -1.94 -17.44 -0.69
C LEU A 88 -0.76 -16.88 -1.52
N SER A 89 0.35 -16.55 -0.85
CA SER A 89 1.50 -15.97 -1.51
C SER A 89 2.23 -16.98 -2.42
N LYS A 90 2.84 -16.46 -3.48
CA LYS A 90 3.71 -17.22 -4.39
C LYS A 90 5.10 -16.60 -4.42
N ILE A 91 6.13 -17.39 -4.17
CA ILE A 91 7.52 -16.93 -4.20
C ILE A 91 8.06 -16.98 -5.63
N ARG A 92 8.84 -15.99 -6.05
CA ARG A 92 9.41 -15.86 -7.41
C ARG A 92 10.12 -17.12 -7.90
N GLY A 93 10.86 -17.81 -7.04
CA GLY A 93 11.55 -19.06 -7.40
C GLY A 93 10.62 -20.26 -7.71
N GLN A 94 9.34 -20.17 -7.37
CA GLN A 94 8.31 -21.18 -7.63
C GLN A 94 7.33 -20.76 -8.73
N LEU A 95 7.47 -19.54 -9.25
CA LEU A 95 6.63 -19.02 -10.30
C LEU A 95 7.24 -19.42 -11.66
N ASN A 96 6.67 -20.43 -12.31
CA ASN A 96 6.70 -20.49 -13.77
C ASN A 96 5.81 -19.34 -14.25
N ILE A 97 6.38 -18.16 -14.45
CA ILE A 97 5.64 -16.95 -14.84
C ILE A 97 5.19 -17.11 -16.30
N THR A 98 4.14 -17.90 -16.53
CA THR A 98 3.37 -17.91 -17.77
C THR A 98 2.35 -16.79 -17.70
N GLY A 99 2.77 -15.52 -17.68
CA GLY A 99 1.94 -14.32 -17.95
C GLY A 99 0.70 -14.04 -17.09
N GLU A 100 0.19 -14.97 -16.28
CA GLU A 100 -1.15 -14.89 -15.65
C GLU A 100 -1.16 -14.22 -14.27
N TYR A 101 0.00 -14.06 -13.62
CA TYR A 101 0.06 -13.65 -12.21
C TYR A 101 0.17 -12.13 -11.96
N ILE A 102 0.00 -11.33 -13.00
CA ILE A 102 -0.11 -9.88 -12.84
C ILE A 102 -1.60 -9.52 -12.93
N GLN A 103 -2.33 -9.59 -11.81
CA GLN A 103 -3.64 -8.97 -11.57
C GLN A 103 -3.48 -8.07 -10.33
N GLY A 104 -3.13 -6.78 -10.42
CA GLY A 104 -3.85 -5.55 -10.81
C GLY A 104 -2.81 -4.40 -10.97
N CYS A 105 -3.05 -3.11 -11.20
CA CYS A 105 -4.21 -2.20 -11.17
C CYS A 105 -4.76 -1.85 -12.57
N LEU A 106 -6.10 -1.71 -12.65
CA LEU A 106 -7.06 -1.24 -13.70
C LEU A 106 -6.70 -1.24 -15.21
N LEU A 107 -5.44 -1.22 -15.59
CA LEU A 107 -4.99 -1.37 -16.97
C LEU A 107 -5.16 -2.82 -17.42
N GLU A 108 -5.87 -2.98 -18.54
CA GLU A 108 -6.10 -4.27 -19.20
C GLU A 108 -4.78 -4.95 -19.58
N ASN A 109 -3.77 -4.17 -19.98
CA ASN A 109 -2.44 -4.69 -20.26
C ASN A 109 -1.57 -4.73 -18.99
N PRO A 110 -1.17 -5.92 -18.50
CA PRO A 110 -0.33 -6.03 -17.32
C PRO A 110 1.06 -5.41 -17.48
N ASN A 111 1.58 -5.31 -18.71
CA ASN A 111 2.91 -4.74 -18.98
C ASN A 111 2.95 -3.21 -18.92
N HIS A 112 1.78 -2.56 -18.84
CA HIS A 112 1.70 -1.09 -18.70
C HIS A 112 1.41 -0.66 -17.26
N ARG A 113 1.35 -1.61 -16.32
CA ARG A 113 1.04 -1.31 -14.94
C ARG A 113 2.27 -0.74 -14.23
N PRO A 114 2.10 0.33 -13.44
CA PRO A 114 3.21 0.90 -12.72
C PRO A 114 3.72 -0.11 -11.69
N SER A 115 5.04 -0.19 -11.55
CA SER A 115 5.67 -0.95 -10.49
C SER A 115 5.30 -0.38 -9.11
N MET A 116 5.44 -1.19 -8.07
CA MET A 116 5.29 -0.70 -6.70
C MET A 116 6.29 0.44 -6.37
N ARG A 117 7.45 0.48 -7.04
CA ARG A 117 8.40 1.58 -6.93
C ARG A 117 7.81 2.89 -7.45
N ALA A 118 7.26 2.86 -8.67
CA ALA A 118 6.59 4.02 -9.26
C ALA A 118 5.41 4.49 -8.41
N ILE A 119 4.59 3.56 -7.89
CA ILE A 119 3.45 3.88 -7.01
C ILE A 119 3.92 4.56 -5.72
N VAL A 120 4.96 4.04 -5.05
CA VAL A 120 5.51 4.68 -3.85
C VAL A 120 6.01 6.09 -4.16
N ASN A 121 6.76 6.27 -5.25
CA ASN A 121 7.27 7.59 -5.64
C ASN A 121 6.14 8.60 -5.93
N PHE A 122 5.03 8.15 -6.54
CA PHE A 122 3.85 8.97 -6.78
C PHE A 122 3.21 9.42 -5.45
N LEU A 123 2.98 8.46 -4.53
CA LEU A 123 2.37 8.73 -3.24
C LEU A 123 3.25 9.63 -2.34
N GLU A 124 4.57 9.52 -2.45
CA GLU A 124 5.54 10.38 -1.75
C GLU A 124 5.79 11.71 -2.46
N LYS A 125 5.07 12.00 -3.56
CA LYS A 125 5.18 13.24 -4.36
C LYS A 125 6.58 13.48 -4.92
N ILE A 126 7.38 12.42 -5.08
CA ILE A 126 8.70 12.46 -5.76
C ILE A 126 8.50 12.68 -7.27
N CYS A 127 7.43 12.11 -7.80
CA CYS A 127 6.96 12.27 -9.17
C CYS A 127 5.46 12.53 -9.16
N HIS A 128 4.91 12.98 -10.29
CA HIS A 128 3.53 13.44 -10.34
C HIS A 128 2.66 12.71 -11.37
N ARG A 129 3.26 11.87 -12.22
CA ARG A 129 2.59 11.22 -13.36
C ARG A 129 3.25 9.89 -13.70
N PHE A 130 2.47 8.94 -14.18
CA PHE A 130 3.00 7.67 -14.69
C PHE A 130 3.34 7.76 -16.18
N SER A 131 4.27 6.91 -16.62
CA SER A 131 4.74 6.88 -18.02
C SER A 131 3.62 6.62 -19.04
N TYR A 132 2.60 5.83 -18.68
CA TYR A 132 1.47 5.52 -19.56
C TYR A 132 0.48 6.69 -19.73
N GLU A 133 0.58 7.76 -18.93
CA GLU A 133 -0.28 8.95 -19.02
C GLU A 133 0.20 9.93 -20.11
N LEU A 134 1.24 9.59 -20.85
CA LEU A 134 1.84 10.43 -21.87
C LEU A 134 1.03 10.43 -23.18
N GLN A 135 0.33 11.55 -23.42
CA GLN A 135 0.10 12.03 -24.79
C GLN A 135 0.91 13.29 -25.15
N ASN A 136 1.29 14.18 -24.22
CA ASN A 136 2.15 15.36 -24.48
C ASN A 136 2.40 16.16 -23.18
N SER A 137 3.40 15.84 -22.33
CA SER A 137 3.67 16.70 -21.16
C SER A 137 5.09 16.67 -20.60
N VAL A 138 5.53 17.84 -20.13
CA VAL A 138 6.77 18.15 -19.39
C VAL A 138 6.52 17.96 -17.88
N GLY A 139 7.35 17.19 -17.19
CA GLY A 139 7.29 16.97 -15.72
C GLY A 139 8.08 15.72 -15.25
N ASN A 140 8.30 15.59 -13.93
CA ASN A 140 8.97 14.42 -13.35
C ASN A 140 8.05 13.18 -13.40
N LEU A 141 8.46 12.19 -14.20
CA LEU A 141 7.75 10.92 -14.38
C LEU A 141 8.07 9.93 -13.26
N CYS A 142 7.08 9.13 -12.89
CA CYS A 142 7.24 7.97 -12.04
C CYS A 142 7.76 6.82 -12.90
N GLU A 143 9.09 6.75 -13.03
CA GLU A 143 9.76 5.69 -13.78
C GLU A 143 9.84 4.38 -12.99
N ASP A 144 9.77 3.28 -13.72
CA ASP A 144 9.83 1.91 -13.20
C ASP A 144 11.23 1.44 -12.90
#